data_AF-A0ABD0RU64-F1
#
_entry.id   AF-A0ABD0RU64-F1
#
_cell.length_a   1.000
_cell.length_b   1.000
_cell.length_c   1.000
_cell.angle_alpha   90.00
_cell.angle_beta   90.00
_cell.angle_gamma   90.00
#
_symmetry.space_group_name_H-M   'P 1'
#
loop_
_entity.id
_entity.type
_entity.pdbx_description
1 polymer ?
#
loop_
_entity_poly.entity_id
_entity_poly.type
_entity_poly.pdbx_seq_one_letter_code
_entity_poly.pdbx_strand_id
1 'polypeptide(L)'
;DESVHLNSLFNQDDHGISPSAVILQGNSGNGKSFTVQKIMMDWASDKLYKQRFDIVFHLKCKEINRISGKKSLAEILSYSCSLTSDEISQILQQSPEKVLFIVDGFDELKLTQDHNFMSPHTELLQKAPPEVTLCALLRGRILPESFLLVTTRSTATDKLSDLFKGPQRFSEIMGFTEKGVEEYFQKFFQNEELFRKAYTFVKPNETLFTACSIPVICWIICTTMKERFKIGAD
;
A
#
# COMPACT_ATOMS: atom_id res chain seq x y z
N ASP A 1 21.06 -7.89 -1.10
CA ASP A 1 19.83 -7.08 -1.08
C ASP A 1 20.04 -5.79 -0.31
N GLU A 2 19.98 -4.68 -1.03
CA GLU A 2 20.09 -3.33 -0.49
C GLU A 2 18.72 -2.87 0.01
N SER A 3 18.63 -2.35 1.23
CA SER A 3 17.35 -1.91 1.80
C SER A 3 16.89 -0.63 1.12
N VAL A 4 15.74 -0.68 0.44
CA VAL A 4 15.13 0.50 -0.20
C VAL A 4 14.39 1.34 0.84
N HIS A 5 14.71 2.63 0.91
CA HIS A 5 14.00 3.56 1.78
C HIS A 5 12.69 4.05 1.14
N LEU A 6 11.67 4.31 1.97
CA LEU A 6 10.37 4.74 1.46
C LEU A 6 10.41 6.07 0.70
N ASN A 7 11.42 6.91 0.90
CA ASN A 7 11.61 8.19 0.20
C ASN A 7 12.23 8.05 -1.19
N SER A 8 12.85 6.90 -1.50
CA SER A 8 13.51 6.67 -2.78
C SER A 8 12.64 5.92 -3.78
N LEU A 9 11.45 5.45 -3.39
CA LEU A 9 10.60 4.62 -4.24
C LEU A 9 10.28 5.25 -5.59
N PHE A 10 10.14 6.59 -5.65
CA PHE A 10 9.87 7.30 -6.89
C PHE A 10 11.10 7.99 -7.52
N ASN A 11 12.29 7.84 -6.94
CA ASN A 11 13.51 8.44 -7.50
C ASN A 11 13.90 7.79 -8.83
N GLN A 12 14.72 8.47 -9.63
CA GLN A 12 15.28 7.89 -10.85
C GLN A 12 16.09 6.63 -10.53
N ASP A 13 16.10 5.68 -11.45
CA ASP A 13 17.06 4.58 -11.45
C ASP A 13 18.43 5.02 -12.01
N ASP A 14 19.38 4.09 -12.08
CA ASP A 14 20.74 4.34 -12.58
C ASP A 14 20.78 4.75 -14.06
N HIS A 15 19.67 4.59 -14.79
CA HIS A 15 19.51 5.00 -16.18
C HIS A 15 18.78 6.34 -16.33
N GLY A 16 18.48 7.02 -15.21
CA GLY A 16 17.79 8.31 -15.20
C GLY A 16 16.28 8.20 -15.39
N ILE A 17 15.71 7.00 -15.35
CA ILE A 17 14.29 6.76 -15.58
C ILE A 17 13.54 6.89 -14.24
N SER A 18 12.60 7.84 -14.17
CA SER A 18 11.69 7.96 -13.04
C SER A 18 10.50 7.00 -13.20
N PRO A 19 10.21 6.13 -12.22
CA PRO A 19 9.02 5.29 -12.27
C PRO A 19 7.76 6.17 -12.13
N SER A 20 6.78 5.94 -12.99
CA SER A 20 5.42 6.47 -12.83
C SER A 20 4.56 5.55 -11.95
N ALA A 21 4.92 4.26 -11.87
CA ALA A 21 4.28 3.29 -11.00
C ALA A 21 5.29 2.59 -10.08
N VAL A 22 4.98 2.53 -8.78
CA VAL A 22 5.69 1.74 -7.77
C VAL A 22 4.81 0.59 -7.33
N ILE A 23 5.32 -0.62 -7.39
CA ILE A 23 4.64 -1.85 -7.00
C ILE A 23 5.29 -2.35 -5.71
N LEU A 24 4.57 -2.22 -4.59
CA LEU A 24 4.96 -2.77 -3.30
C LEU A 24 4.39 -4.18 -3.15
N GLN A 25 5.22 -5.18 -3.37
CA GLN A 25 4.85 -6.58 -3.24
C GLN A 25 5.32 -7.18 -1.91
N GLY A 26 4.88 -8.39 -1.62
CA GLY A 26 5.30 -9.14 -0.44
C GLY A 26 4.25 -10.14 0.01
N ASN A 27 4.64 -11.00 0.95
CA ASN A 27 3.76 -12.04 1.48
C ASN A 27 2.62 -11.46 2.33
N SER A 28 1.63 -12.31 2.62
CA SER A 28 0.53 -11.96 3.53
C SER A 28 1.10 -11.64 4.92
N GLY A 29 0.59 -10.61 5.57
CA GLY A 29 1.03 -10.22 6.93
C GLY A 29 2.32 -9.40 7.00
N ASN A 30 3.04 -9.19 5.89
CA ASN A 30 4.29 -8.41 5.84
C ASN A 30 4.12 -6.89 6.04
N GLY A 31 2.88 -6.40 6.18
CA GLY A 31 2.62 -4.99 6.50
C GLY A 31 2.55 -4.05 5.29
N LYS A 32 2.18 -4.55 4.10
CA LYS A 32 2.00 -3.72 2.89
C LYS A 32 1.02 -2.55 3.11
N SER A 33 -0.21 -2.84 3.56
CA SER A 33 -1.21 -1.80 3.83
C SER A 33 -0.82 -0.89 5.00
N PHE A 34 -0.10 -1.40 6.00
CA PHE A 34 0.45 -0.56 7.07
C PHE A 34 1.52 0.40 6.54
N THR A 35 2.34 -0.04 5.58
CA THR A 35 3.33 0.80 4.89
C THR A 35 2.65 1.90 4.10
N VAL A 36 1.55 1.61 3.40
CA VAL A 36 0.71 2.62 2.74
C VAL A 36 0.19 3.66 3.72
N GLN A 37 -0.37 3.24 4.85
CA GLN A 37 -0.84 4.16 5.88
C GLN A 37 0.28 5.05 6.41
N LYS A 38 1.49 4.49 6.60
CA LYS A 38 2.66 5.25 7.01
C LYS A 38 3.07 6.29 5.97
N ILE A 39 3.09 5.92 4.68
CA ILE A 39 3.38 6.84 3.57
C ILE A 39 2.38 8.00 3.57
N MET A 40 1.08 7.71 3.69
CA MET A 40 0.04 8.75 3.73
C MET A 40 0.19 9.67 4.94
N MET A 41 0.43 9.11 6.13
CA MET A 41 0.62 9.89 7.35
C MET A 41 1.84 10.80 7.25
N ASP A 42 2.95 10.29 6.71
CA ASP A 42 4.16 11.09 6.53
C ASP A 42 3.99 12.16 5.46
N TRP A 43 3.28 11.86 4.36
CA TRP A 43 2.94 12.86 3.35
C TRP A 43 2.06 13.97 3.93
N ALA A 44 1.00 13.62 4.64
CA ALA A 44 0.11 14.59 5.30
C ALA A 44 0.80 15.39 6.41
N SER A 45 1.92 14.88 6.95
CA SER A 45 2.75 15.56 7.95
C SER A 45 3.97 16.25 7.36
N ASP A 46 4.03 16.46 6.04
CA ASP A 46 5.14 17.11 5.32
C ASP A 46 6.51 16.41 5.42
N LYS A 47 6.54 15.13 5.80
CA LYS A 47 7.77 14.34 6.00
C LYS A 47 8.18 13.52 4.78
N LEU A 48 7.26 13.29 3.84
CA LEU A 48 7.49 12.43 2.69
C LEU A 48 6.78 12.98 1.45
N TYR A 49 7.48 13.04 0.31
CA TYR A 49 6.94 13.40 -1.01
C TYR A 49 6.21 14.74 -1.16
N LYS A 50 6.26 15.64 -0.17
CA LYS A 50 5.58 16.95 -0.22
C LYS A 50 5.86 17.76 -1.48
N GLN A 51 7.11 17.78 -1.95
CA GLN A 51 7.48 18.56 -3.15
C GLN A 51 7.01 17.92 -4.47
N ARG A 52 6.64 16.63 -4.41
CA ARG A 52 6.29 15.83 -5.58
C ARG A 52 4.79 15.72 -5.77
N PHE A 53 4.04 15.49 -4.70
CA PHE A 53 2.60 15.26 -4.75
C PHE A 53 1.85 16.27 -3.89
N ASP A 54 0.95 17.00 -4.52
CA ASP A 54 0.07 17.95 -3.84
C ASP A 54 -1.13 17.21 -3.25
N ILE A 55 -1.53 16.08 -3.84
CA ILE A 55 -2.70 15.29 -3.44
C ILE A 55 -2.39 13.79 -3.53
N VAL A 56 -2.83 13.06 -2.50
CA VAL A 56 -2.73 11.59 -2.43
C VAL A 56 -4.12 11.01 -2.21
N PHE A 57 -4.55 10.11 -3.09
CA PHE A 57 -5.79 9.37 -2.98
C PHE A 57 -5.54 7.93 -2.56
N HIS A 58 -6.32 7.39 -1.62
CA HIS A 58 -6.23 6.01 -1.16
C HIS A 58 -7.42 5.18 -1.64
N LEU A 59 -7.14 4.28 -2.58
CA LEU A 59 -8.09 3.39 -3.21
C LEU A 59 -7.89 1.96 -2.68
N LYS A 60 -8.70 1.55 -1.70
CA LYS A 60 -8.67 0.16 -1.21
C LYS A 60 -9.51 -0.75 -2.10
N CYS A 61 -8.88 -1.73 -2.74
CA CYS A 61 -9.58 -2.62 -3.68
C CYS A 61 -10.77 -3.36 -3.06
N LYS A 62 -10.67 -3.75 -1.78
CA LYS A 62 -11.80 -4.33 -1.02
C LYS A 62 -13.02 -3.42 -0.92
N GLU A 63 -12.82 -2.12 -0.76
CA GLU A 63 -13.90 -1.14 -0.67
C GLU A 63 -14.50 -0.88 -2.06
N ILE A 64 -13.63 -0.81 -3.09
CA ILE A 64 -14.04 -0.66 -4.49
C ILE A 64 -14.96 -1.81 -4.95
N ASN A 65 -14.64 -3.04 -4.57
CA ASN A 65 -15.48 -4.21 -4.87
C ASN A 65 -16.92 -4.13 -4.32
N ARG A 66 -17.21 -3.20 -3.40
CA ARG A 66 -18.54 -2.99 -2.81
C ARG A 66 -19.31 -1.85 -3.48
N ILE A 67 -18.66 -1.09 -4.36
CA ILE A 67 -19.30 0.00 -5.10
C ILE A 67 -20.15 -0.61 -6.20
N SER A 68 -21.45 -0.33 -6.16
CA SER A 68 -22.41 -0.81 -7.14
C SER A 68 -22.61 0.18 -8.29
N GLY A 69 -22.96 -0.36 -9.45
CA GLY A 69 -23.29 0.42 -10.64
C GLY A 69 -22.06 1.00 -11.34
N LYS A 70 -22.30 1.77 -12.40
CA LYS A 70 -21.23 2.44 -13.16
C LYS A 70 -20.89 3.78 -12.50
N LYS A 71 -19.59 4.04 -12.31
CA LYS A 71 -19.05 5.24 -11.66
C LYS A 71 -17.84 5.77 -12.44
N SER A 72 -17.69 7.08 -12.48
CA SER A 72 -16.45 7.73 -12.95
C SER A 72 -15.35 7.62 -11.90
N LEU A 73 -14.11 7.94 -12.26
CA LEU A 73 -12.99 7.93 -11.31
C LEU A 73 -13.26 8.89 -10.14
N ALA A 74 -13.75 10.10 -10.42
CA ALA A 74 -14.05 11.09 -9.40
C ALA A 74 -15.16 10.64 -8.44
N GLU A 75 -16.20 9.97 -8.95
CA GLU A 75 -17.23 9.38 -8.10
C GLU A 75 -16.65 8.28 -7.20
N ILE A 76 -15.77 7.43 -7.71
CA ILE A 76 -15.09 6.39 -6.89
C ILE A 76 -14.26 7.02 -5.79
N LEU A 77 -13.47 8.05 -6.12
CA LEU A 77 -12.60 8.74 -5.16
C LEU A 77 -13.38 9.46 -4.06
N SER A 78 -14.57 9.99 -4.36
CA SER A 78 -15.45 10.62 -3.36
C SER A 78 -15.93 9.66 -2.26
N TYR A 79 -15.87 8.33 -2.46
CA TYR A 79 -16.14 7.37 -1.38
C TYR A 79 -14.99 7.27 -0.35
N SER A 80 -13.79 7.73 -0.72
CA SER A 80 -12.56 7.60 0.07
C SER A 80 -12.15 8.89 0.80
N CYS A 81 -12.81 10.01 0.53
CA CYS A 81 -12.50 11.32 1.11
C CYS A 81 -13.74 12.20 1.26
N SER A 82 -13.59 13.36 1.90
CA SER A 82 -14.68 14.31 2.14
C SER A 82 -14.97 15.24 0.96
N LEU A 83 -14.26 15.10 -0.16
CA LEU A 83 -14.44 15.94 -1.35
C LEU A 83 -15.57 15.40 -2.23
N THR A 84 -16.29 16.32 -2.87
CA THR A 84 -17.30 15.98 -3.88
C THR A 84 -16.65 15.50 -5.18
N SER A 85 -17.39 14.77 -6.02
CA SER A 85 -16.90 14.33 -7.32
C SER A 85 -16.50 15.50 -8.24
N ASP A 86 -17.15 16.65 -8.10
CA ASP A 86 -16.87 17.83 -8.93
C ASP A 86 -15.56 18.49 -8.52
N GLU A 87 -15.34 18.67 -7.21
CA GLU A 87 -14.06 19.16 -6.67
C GLU A 87 -12.90 18.24 -7.06
N ILE A 88 -13.09 16.92 -6.94
CA ILE A 88 -12.09 15.94 -7.36
C ILE A 88 -11.83 16.04 -8.86
N SER A 89 -12.88 16.17 -9.69
CA SER A 89 -12.71 16.31 -11.14
C SER A 89 -11.89 17.54 -11.52
N GLN A 90 -12.12 18.68 -10.85
CA GLN A 90 -11.34 19.89 -11.06
C GLN A 90 -9.87 19.70 -10.69
N ILE A 91 -9.61 19.10 -9.52
CA ILE A 91 -8.26 18.76 -9.05
C ILE A 91 -7.51 17.92 -10.09
N LEU A 92 -8.15 16.84 -10.58
CA LEU A 92 -7.53 15.90 -11.50
C LEU A 92 -7.26 16.50 -12.88
N GLN A 93 -8.00 17.53 -13.29
CA GLN A 93 -7.80 18.24 -14.55
C GLN A 93 -6.74 19.35 -14.47
N GLN A 94 -6.52 19.92 -13.28
CA GLN A 94 -5.58 21.04 -13.10
C GLN A 94 -4.12 20.61 -13.08
N SER A 95 -3.79 19.56 -12.31
CA SER A 95 -2.39 19.14 -12.12
C SER A 95 -2.28 17.62 -11.92
N PRO A 96 -2.65 16.80 -12.93
CA PRO A 96 -2.60 15.34 -12.82
C PRO A 96 -1.20 14.80 -12.45
N GLU A 97 -0.14 15.48 -12.87
CA GLU A 97 1.26 15.15 -12.58
C GLU A 97 1.68 15.34 -11.11
N LYS A 98 0.83 16.02 -10.33
CA LYS A 98 1.01 16.22 -8.88
C LYS A 98 0.14 15.29 -8.04
N VAL A 99 -0.54 14.33 -8.66
CA VAL A 99 -1.44 13.39 -7.99
C VAL A 99 -0.78 12.02 -7.85
N LEU A 100 -0.85 11.46 -6.64
CA LEU A 100 -0.52 10.07 -6.38
C LEU A 100 -1.79 9.28 -6.04
N PHE A 101 -2.05 8.22 -6.81
CA PHE A 101 -3.05 7.22 -6.45
C PHE A 101 -2.39 6.03 -5.78
N ILE A 102 -2.80 5.74 -4.55
CA ILE A 102 -2.42 4.53 -3.84
C ILE A 102 -3.51 3.48 -4.02
N VAL A 103 -3.22 2.42 -4.76
CA VAL A 103 -4.11 1.28 -4.98
C VAL A 103 -3.71 0.16 -4.02
N ASP A 104 -4.44 0.01 -2.92
CA ASP A 104 -4.10 -0.90 -1.83
C ASP A 104 -4.87 -2.22 -1.93
N GLY A 105 -4.13 -3.31 -2.08
CA GLY A 105 -4.63 -4.69 -2.13
C GLY A 105 -5.12 -5.10 -3.51
N PHE A 106 -4.33 -4.85 -4.57
CA PHE A 106 -4.71 -5.20 -5.94
C PHE A 106 -5.08 -6.68 -6.11
N ASP A 107 -4.42 -7.60 -5.39
CA ASP A 107 -4.74 -9.03 -5.39
C ASP A 107 -6.18 -9.34 -4.93
N GLU A 108 -6.84 -8.39 -4.27
CA GLU A 108 -8.19 -8.51 -3.74
C GLU A 108 -9.25 -7.92 -4.70
N LEU A 109 -8.84 -7.26 -5.78
CA LEU A 109 -9.73 -6.69 -6.78
C LEU A 109 -10.43 -7.80 -7.57
N LYS A 110 -11.76 -7.75 -7.63
CA LYS A 110 -12.57 -8.75 -8.35
C LYS A 110 -12.64 -8.41 -9.84
N LEU A 111 -11.59 -8.78 -10.57
CA LEU A 111 -11.59 -8.70 -12.03
C LEU A 111 -12.36 -9.88 -12.63
N THR A 112 -13.44 -9.61 -13.37
CA THR A 112 -14.08 -10.64 -14.20
C THR A 112 -13.29 -10.82 -15.50
N GLN A 113 -13.36 -12.00 -16.12
CA GLN A 113 -12.63 -12.29 -17.37
C GLN A 113 -13.04 -11.32 -18.50
N ASP A 114 -14.30 -10.89 -18.54
CA ASP A 114 -14.82 -9.91 -19.50
C ASP A 114 -14.17 -8.53 -19.34
N HIS A 115 -13.78 -8.15 -18.12
CA HIS A 115 -13.15 -6.85 -17.85
C HIS A 115 -11.68 -6.77 -18.27
N ASN A 116 -10.99 -7.91 -18.41
CA ASN A 116 -9.64 -7.93 -18.97
C ASN A 116 -9.62 -7.49 -20.44
N PHE A 117 -10.67 -7.85 -21.20
CA PHE A 117 -10.82 -7.57 -22.63
C PHE A 117 -11.64 -6.32 -22.94
N MET A 118 -12.39 -5.79 -21.98
CA MET A 118 -13.07 -4.50 -22.15
C MET A 118 -12.01 -3.41 -22.38
N SER A 119 -12.12 -2.71 -23.51
CA SER A 119 -11.31 -1.53 -23.80
C SER A 119 -11.45 -0.54 -22.65
N PRO A 120 -10.39 -0.29 -21.85
CA PRO A 120 -10.44 0.75 -20.84
C PRO A 120 -10.72 2.08 -21.53
N HIS A 121 -11.68 2.83 -20.98
CA HIS A 121 -12.03 4.13 -21.51
C HIS A 121 -10.90 5.13 -21.28
N THR A 122 -10.90 6.21 -22.06
CA THR A 122 -9.91 7.29 -21.99
C THR A 122 -10.48 8.58 -21.41
N GLU A 123 -11.80 8.64 -21.17
CA GLU A 123 -12.48 9.83 -20.66
C GLU A 123 -12.60 9.79 -19.14
N LEU A 124 -12.02 10.78 -18.44
CA LEU A 124 -12.02 10.85 -16.98
C LEU A 124 -13.41 10.78 -16.33
N LEU A 125 -14.41 11.40 -16.99
CA LEU A 125 -15.78 11.52 -16.48
C LEU A 125 -16.69 10.36 -16.93
N GLN A 126 -16.18 9.46 -17.78
CA GLN A 126 -16.97 8.33 -18.26
C GLN A 126 -17.25 7.35 -17.12
N LYS A 127 -18.52 6.95 -16.99
CA LYS A 127 -18.93 5.98 -15.98
C LYS A 127 -18.76 4.55 -16.48
N ALA A 128 -18.05 3.73 -15.72
CA ALA A 128 -17.86 2.31 -15.98
C ALA A 128 -17.93 1.51 -14.67
N PRO A 129 -18.00 0.16 -14.70
CA PRO A 129 -17.82 -0.63 -13.49
C PRO A 129 -16.52 -0.21 -12.76
N PRO A 130 -16.51 -0.07 -11.42
CA PRO A 130 -15.38 0.49 -10.68
C PRO A 130 -14.04 -0.19 -10.96
N GLU A 131 -14.03 -1.50 -11.14
CA GLU A 131 -12.88 -2.31 -11.51
C GLU A 131 -12.35 -1.98 -12.92
N VAL A 132 -13.24 -1.66 -13.87
CA VAL A 132 -12.84 -1.22 -15.22
C VAL A 132 -12.23 0.18 -15.18
N THR A 133 -12.81 1.08 -14.38
CA THR A 133 -12.26 2.43 -14.17
C THR A 133 -10.88 2.37 -13.51
N LEU A 134 -10.70 1.50 -12.51
CA LEU A 134 -9.40 1.29 -11.88
C LEU A 134 -8.38 0.71 -12.87
N CYS A 135 -8.77 -0.25 -13.70
CA CYS A 135 -7.90 -0.76 -14.77
C CYS A 135 -7.53 0.32 -15.81
N ALA A 136 -8.44 1.23 -16.13
CA ALA A 136 -8.14 2.36 -17.03
C ALA A 136 -7.07 3.28 -16.42
N LEU A 137 -7.16 3.56 -15.11
CA LEU A 137 -6.16 4.32 -14.37
C LEU A 137 -4.80 3.59 -14.34
N LEU A 138 -4.78 2.31 -13.95
CA LEU A 138 -3.55 1.50 -13.90
C LEU A 138 -2.85 1.41 -15.26
N ARG A 139 -3.62 1.33 -16.35
CA ARG A 139 -3.13 1.31 -17.73
C ARG A 139 -2.70 2.68 -18.26
N GLY A 140 -2.83 3.74 -17.46
CA GLY A 140 -2.57 5.13 -17.88
C GLY A 140 -3.46 5.57 -19.04
N ARG A 141 -4.68 5.01 -19.16
CA ARG A 141 -5.66 5.45 -20.19
C ARG A 141 -6.39 6.70 -19.77
N ILE A 142 -6.58 6.86 -18.45
CA ILE A 142 -7.00 8.10 -17.82
C ILE A 142 -5.85 8.57 -16.92
N LEU A 143 -5.61 9.88 -16.91
CA LEU A 143 -4.55 10.53 -16.12
C LEU A 143 -3.14 9.91 -16.31
N PRO A 144 -2.64 9.79 -17.55
CA PRO A 144 -1.33 9.18 -17.83
C PRO A 144 -0.15 9.90 -17.14
N GLU A 145 -0.30 11.17 -16.78
CA GLU A 145 0.70 11.97 -16.10
C GLU A 145 0.76 11.71 -14.59
N SER A 146 -0.25 11.05 -14.01
CA SER A 146 -0.33 10.79 -12.58
C SER A 146 0.60 9.66 -12.12
N PHE A 147 0.84 9.59 -10.82
CA PHE A 147 1.68 8.57 -10.21
C PHE A 147 0.85 7.50 -9.52
N LEU A 148 1.37 6.28 -9.52
CA LEU A 148 0.72 5.11 -8.93
C LEU A 148 1.62 4.47 -7.88
N LEU A 149 1.06 4.12 -6.74
CA LEU A 149 1.65 3.18 -5.79
C LEU A 149 0.67 2.04 -5.57
N VAL A 150 1.05 0.83 -5.94
CA VAL A 150 0.15 -0.32 -5.90
C VAL A 150 0.69 -1.36 -4.94
N THR A 151 -0.13 -1.83 -4.00
CA THR A 151 0.22 -2.97 -3.15
C THR A 151 -0.41 -4.25 -3.68
N THR A 152 0.35 -5.34 -3.67
CA THR A 152 -0.15 -6.65 -4.12
C THR A 152 0.59 -7.77 -3.41
N ARG A 153 0.07 -9.01 -3.45
CA ARG A 153 0.86 -10.20 -3.08
C ARG A 153 1.88 -10.51 -4.17
N SER A 154 3.04 -11.02 -3.79
CA SER A 154 4.08 -11.44 -4.75
C SER A 154 3.54 -12.46 -5.77
N THR A 155 2.59 -13.32 -5.38
CA THR A 155 1.93 -14.29 -6.27
C THR A 155 0.98 -13.68 -7.31
N ALA A 156 0.68 -12.38 -7.20
CA ALA A 156 -0.23 -11.66 -8.10
C ALA A 156 0.48 -10.55 -8.88
N THR A 157 1.81 -10.45 -8.78
CA THR A 157 2.61 -9.41 -9.43
C THR A 157 2.62 -9.55 -10.95
N ASP A 158 2.72 -10.77 -11.48
CA ASP A 158 2.81 -10.98 -12.93
C ASP A 158 1.60 -10.39 -13.67
N LYS A 159 0.39 -10.60 -13.13
CA LYS A 159 -0.86 -10.05 -13.65
C LYS A 159 -0.89 -8.52 -13.70
N LEU A 160 -0.10 -7.89 -12.84
CA LEU A 160 -0.04 -6.45 -12.66
C LEU A 160 0.99 -5.83 -13.60
N SER A 161 2.12 -6.52 -13.86
CA SER A 161 3.17 -6.03 -14.77
C SER A 161 2.66 -5.73 -16.19
N ASP A 162 1.75 -6.55 -16.72
CA ASP A 162 1.13 -6.39 -18.03
C ASP A 162 0.14 -5.22 -18.11
N LEU A 163 -0.27 -4.65 -16.96
CA LEU A 163 -1.27 -3.59 -16.93
C LEU A 163 -0.68 -2.21 -17.16
N PHE A 164 0.56 -1.91 -16.77
CA PHE A 164 1.08 -0.55 -16.89
C PHE A 164 1.80 -0.35 -18.23
N LYS A 165 1.65 0.85 -18.79
CA LYS A 165 2.36 1.26 -20.00
C LYS A 165 3.68 2.00 -19.74
N GLY A 166 3.84 2.58 -18.55
CA GLY A 166 4.99 3.41 -18.20
C GLY A 166 6.08 2.66 -17.43
N PRO A 167 7.19 3.33 -17.08
CA PRO A 167 8.25 2.76 -16.26
C PRO A 167 7.73 2.35 -14.88
N GLN A 168 8.03 1.12 -14.48
CA GLN A 168 7.59 0.51 -13.23
C GLN A 168 8.79 0.26 -12.32
N ARG A 169 8.61 0.43 -11.01
CA ARG A 169 9.55 -0.05 -9.99
C ARG A 169 8.88 -1.08 -9.11
N PHE A 170 9.49 -2.25 -8.99
CA PHE A 170 9.07 -3.28 -8.04
C PHE A 170 9.91 -3.17 -6.78
N SER A 171 9.26 -3.26 -5.62
CA SER A 171 9.93 -3.29 -4.33
C SER A 171 9.23 -4.27 -3.42
N GLU A 172 9.99 -5.14 -2.78
CA GLU A 172 9.45 -6.20 -1.92
C GLU A 172 9.55 -5.84 -0.44
N ILE A 173 8.43 -5.98 0.26
CA ILE A 173 8.35 -5.83 1.70
C ILE A 173 8.56 -7.21 2.32
N MET A 174 9.76 -7.41 2.87
CA MET A 174 10.22 -8.69 3.44
C MET A 174 9.76 -8.94 4.88
N GLY A 175 9.25 -7.91 5.57
CA GLY A 175 8.92 -7.97 7.00
C GLY A 175 10.05 -7.41 7.87
N PHE A 176 10.14 -7.88 9.11
CA PHE A 176 11.15 -7.43 10.06
C PHE A 176 12.44 -8.24 9.96
N THR A 177 13.57 -7.53 10.04
CA THR A 177 14.86 -8.13 10.39
C THR A 177 14.87 -8.50 11.87
N GLU A 178 15.85 -9.29 12.33
CA GLU A 178 15.97 -9.59 13.77
C GLU A 178 16.04 -8.33 14.65
N LYS A 179 16.80 -7.32 14.19
CA LYS A 179 16.84 -6.00 14.83
C LYS A 179 15.48 -5.32 14.80
N GLY A 180 14.76 -5.41 13.67
CA GLY A 180 13.40 -4.88 13.55
C GLY A 180 12.40 -5.55 14.52
N VAL A 181 12.55 -6.86 14.78
CA VAL A 181 11.76 -7.58 15.78
C VAL A 181 12.05 -7.03 17.18
N GLU A 182 13.32 -6.87 17.55
CA GLU A 182 13.72 -6.31 18.84
C GLU A 182 13.17 -4.89 19.03
N GLU A 183 13.36 -4.01 18.04
CA GLU A 183 12.82 -2.64 18.05
C GLU A 183 11.30 -2.62 18.16
N TYR A 184 10.61 -3.55 17.49
CA TYR A 184 9.16 -3.67 17.57
C TYR A 184 8.72 -4.05 18.99
N PHE A 185 9.33 -5.08 19.58
CA PHE A 185 9.07 -5.49 20.95
C PHE A 185 9.25 -4.31 21.92
N GLN A 186 10.37 -3.61 21.82
CA GLN A 186 10.66 -2.47 22.67
C GLN A 186 9.58 -1.37 22.55
N LYS A 187 9.20 -1.00 21.32
CA LYS A 187 8.16 0.00 21.03
C LYS A 187 6.76 -0.45 21.45
N PHE A 188 6.45 -1.75 21.37
CA PHE A 188 5.15 -2.30 21.72
C PHE A 188 4.91 -2.31 23.24
N PHE A 189 5.90 -2.74 24.02
CA PHE A 189 5.75 -2.87 25.47
C PHE A 189 5.91 -1.54 26.20
N GLN A 190 6.75 -0.61 25.69
CA GLN A 190 6.99 0.71 26.29
C GLN A 190 7.44 0.68 27.76
N ASN A 191 7.85 -0.50 28.24
CA ASN A 191 8.33 -0.77 29.58
C ASN A 191 9.48 -1.76 29.44
N GLU A 192 10.64 -1.40 29.96
CA GLU A 192 11.89 -2.15 29.77
C GLU A 192 11.82 -3.56 30.40
N GLU A 193 11.15 -3.70 31.54
CA GLU A 193 11.02 -4.99 32.24
C GLU A 193 10.11 -5.95 31.46
N LEU A 194 8.93 -5.48 31.03
CA LEU A 194 8.00 -6.27 30.23
C LEU A 194 8.59 -6.62 28.86
N PHE A 195 9.30 -5.68 28.23
CA PHE A 195 10.06 -5.93 27.01
C PHE A 195 11.06 -7.06 27.22
N ARG A 196 11.94 -6.96 28.21
CA ARG A 196 12.96 -7.99 28.46
C ARG A 196 12.34 -9.33 28.80
N LYS A 197 11.29 -9.37 29.61
CA LYS A 197 10.57 -10.60 29.96
C LYS A 197 9.99 -11.28 28.72
N ALA A 198 9.27 -10.54 27.87
CA ALA A 198 8.71 -11.08 26.63
C ALA A 198 9.80 -11.51 25.63
N TYR A 199 10.78 -10.65 25.39
CA TYR A 199 11.81 -10.90 24.38
C TYR A 199 12.70 -12.08 24.77
N THR A 200 13.07 -12.20 26.05
CA THR A 200 13.84 -13.35 26.57
C THR A 200 13.03 -14.64 26.57
N PHE A 201 11.71 -14.57 26.68
CA PHE A 201 10.84 -15.75 26.52
C PHE A 201 10.79 -16.22 25.06
N VAL A 202 10.71 -15.29 24.10
CA VAL A 202 10.52 -15.59 22.68
C VAL A 202 11.82 -15.95 21.96
N LYS A 203 12.90 -15.19 22.19
CA LYS A 203 14.17 -15.28 21.45
C LYS A 203 14.83 -16.67 21.46
N PRO A 204 14.84 -17.44 22.57
CA PRO A 204 15.45 -18.78 22.58
C PRO A 204 14.67 -19.81 21.74
N ASN A 205 13.40 -19.57 21.44
CA ASN A 205 12.61 -20.44 20.58
C ASN A 205 12.76 -19.97 19.13
N GLU A 206 13.70 -20.57 18.39
CA GLU A 206 14.03 -20.17 17.01
C GLU A 206 12.80 -20.15 16.10
N THR A 207 11.90 -21.13 16.20
CA THR A 207 10.67 -21.18 15.39
C THR A 207 9.79 -19.97 15.67
N LEU A 208 9.57 -19.65 16.94
CA LEU A 208 8.73 -18.52 17.35
C LEU A 208 9.37 -17.19 16.97
N PHE A 209 10.68 -17.05 17.21
CA PHE A 209 11.43 -15.84 16.89
C PHE A 209 11.50 -15.60 15.38
N THR A 210 11.73 -16.65 14.59
CA THR A 210 11.71 -16.56 13.11
C THR A 210 10.33 -16.14 12.61
N ALA A 211 9.25 -16.65 13.22
CA ALA A 211 7.89 -16.26 12.85
C ALA A 211 7.60 -14.77 13.13
N CYS A 212 8.28 -14.15 14.12
CA CYS A 212 8.18 -12.71 14.39
C CYS A 212 8.74 -11.83 13.26
N SER A 213 9.48 -12.39 12.28
CA SER A 213 9.82 -11.64 11.06
C SER A 213 8.57 -11.18 10.30
N ILE A 214 7.45 -11.88 10.45
CA ILE A 214 6.16 -11.47 9.88
C ILE A 214 5.47 -10.51 10.89
N PRO A 215 5.27 -9.22 10.56
CA PRO A 215 4.74 -8.22 11.49
C PRO A 215 3.42 -8.58 12.18
N VAL A 216 2.47 -9.20 11.46
CA VAL A 216 1.21 -9.62 12.10
C VAL A 216 1.41 -10.72 13.15
N ILE A 217 2.35 -11.65 12.93
CA ILE A 217 2.67 -12.70 13.91
C ILE A 217 3.40 -12.08 15.10
N CYS A 218 4.36 -11.19 14.84
CA CYS A 218 5.05 -10.43 15.88
C CYS A 218 4.06 -9.70 16.80
N TRP A 219 3.08 -9.00 16.21
CA TRP A 219 2.01 -8.33 16.95
C TRP A 219 1.15 -9.30 17.79
N ILE A 220 0.77 -10.45 17.23
CA ILE A 220 0.02 -11.49 17.95
C ILE A 220 0.81 -11.96 19.18
N ILE A 221 2.09 -12.31 19.00
CA ILE A 221 2.95 -12.80 20.09
C ILE A 221 3.10 -11.73 21.17
N CYS A 222 3.43 -10.49 20.82
CA CYS A 222 3.55 -9.41 21.78
C CYS A 222 2.25 -9.19 22.57
N THR A 223 1.10 -9.24 21.88
CA THR A 223 -0.22 -9.10 22.51
C THR A 223 -0.49 -10.26 23.47
N THR A 224 -0.23 -11.52 23.06
CA THR A 224 -0.39 -12.70 23.92
C THR A 224 0.50 -12.64 25.16
N MET A 225 1.77 -12.22 25.02
CA MET A 225 2.67 -12.04 26.17
C MET A 225 2.18 -10.96 27.11
N LYS A 226 1.72 -9.82 26.56
CA LYS A 226 1.18 -8.72 27.36
C LYS A 226 -0.03 -9.16 28.19
N GLU A 227 -0.92 -9.97 27.62
CA GLU A 227 -2.06 -10.52 28.36
C GLU A 227 -1.63 -11.53 29.44
N ARG A 228 -0.67 -12.42 29.15
CA ARG A 228 -0.13 -13.33 30.18
C ARG A 228 0.47 -12.60 31.38
N PHE A 229 1.18 -11.50 31.15
CA PHE A 229 1.79 -10.72 32.22
C PHE A 229 0.78 -9.93 33.05
N LYS A 230 -0.38 -9.56 32.49
CA LYS A 230 -1.48 -8.98 33.26
C LYS A 230 -2.17 -9.98 34.18
N ILE A 231 -2.19 -11.25 33.79
CA ILE A 231 -2.91 -12.32 34.52
C ILE A 231 -2.07 -12.87 35.69
N GLY A 232 -0.82 -12.42 35.88
CA GLY A 232 0.02 -12.91 36.97
C GLY A 232 0.38 -14.39 36.83
N ALA A 233 0.53 -14.87 35.58
CA ALA A 233 1.05 -16.21 35.35
C ALA A 233 2.56 -16.21 35.57
N ASP A 234 2.93 -16.61 36.78
CA ASP A 234 4.27 -17.11 37.14
C ASP A 234 4.62 -18.38 36.35
#